data_AF-A0A846Q2V3-F1
#
_entry.id   AF-A0A846Q2V3-F1
#
_cell.length_a   1.000
_cell.length_b   1.000
_cell.length_c   1.000
_cell.angle_alpha   90.00
_cell.angle_beta   90.00
_cell.angle_gamma   90.00
#
_symmetry.space_group_name_H-M   'P 1'
#
loop_
_entity.id
_entity.type
_entity.pdbx_description
1 polymer ?
#
loop_
_entity_poly.entity_id
_entity_poly.type
_entity_poly.pdbx_seq_one_letter_code
_entity_poly.pdbx_strand_id
1 'polypeptide(L)'
;KNMAFMGTSVLNGRGSGIVADTGAKTVLGQIAHSVGSVSPAKAPIQVKIIKFAQFIGYLTLAGAAAIFILGLFIGTSISEIFRTAVSAA
;
A
#
# COMPACT_ATOMS: atom_id res chain seq x y z
N LYS A 1 17.10 37.86 -18.19
CA LYS A 1 17.11 36.45 -17.72
C LYS A 1 18.57 36.00 -17.63
N ASN A 2 19.03 35.58 -16.46
CA ASN A 2 20.45 35.36 -16.12
C ASN A 2 20.72 33.97 -15.51
N MET A 3 19.80 33.02 -15.65
CA MET A 3 19.93 31.66 -15.12
C MET A 3 19.77 30.63 -16.24
N ALA A 4 20.59 29.58 -16.20
CA ALA A 4 20.46 28.36 -16.98
C ALA A 4 20.09 27.20 -16.05
N PHE A 5 19.29 26.25 -16.55
CA PHE A 5 18.77 25.15 -15.73
C PHE A 5 19.35 23.81 -16.17
N MET A 6 19.56 22.92 -15.20
CA MET A 6 19.96 21.53 -15.45
C MET A 6 18.94 20.84 -16.38
N GLY A 7 19.43 20.15 -17.42
CA GLY A 7 18.59 19.46 -18.41
C GLY A 7 18.16 20.32 -19.60
N THR A 8 18.63 21.56 -19.71
CA THR A 8 18.41 22.42 -20.89
C THR A 8 19.67 22.50 -21.75
N SER A 9 19.50 22.60 -23.06
CA SER A 9 20.59 22.73 -24.04
C SER A 9 20.60 24.10 -24.69
N VAL A 10 21.78 24.65 -24.96
CA VAL A 10 21.95 25.92 -25.66
C VAL A 10 21.88 25.67 -27.17
N LEU A 11 20.90 26.27 -27.86
CA LEU A 11 20.75 26.10 -29.31
C LEU A 11 21.77 26.90 -30.13
N ASN A 12 22.09 28.13 -29.70
CA ASN A 12 23.03 29.02 -30.38
C ASN A 12 23.72 29.96 -29.38
N GLY A 13 24.95 30.36 -29.70
CA GLY A 13 25.76 31.27 -28.89
C GLY A 13 26.66 30.57 -27.87
N ARG A 14 27.37 31.36 -27.07
CA ARG A 14 28.24 30.89 -25.96
C ARG A 14 27.96 31.72 -24.72
N GLY A 15 28.04 31.08 -23.56
CA GLY A 15 27.87 31.73 -22.26
C GLY A 15 28.77 31.07 -21.22
N SER A 16 29.17 31.85 -20.23
CA SER A 16 29.88 31.38 -19.04
C SER A 16 29.11 31.84 -17.81
N GLY A 17 29.12 31.06 -16.74
CA GLY A 17 28.37 31.34 -15.53
C GLY A 17 28.87 30.54 -14.35
N ILE A 18 28.41 30.92 -13.16
CA ILE A 18 28.74 30.25 -11.90
C ILE A 18 27.70 29.16 -11.63
N VAL A 19 28.15 28.00 -11.15
CA VAL A 19 27.27 26.92 -10.74
C VAL A 19 26.52 27.33 -9.47
N ALA A 20 25.21 27.54 -9.58
CA ALA A 20 24.36 27.92 -8.45
C ALA A 20 23.94 26.70 -7.60
N ASP A 21 23.50 25.62 -8.25
CA ASP A 21 23.02 24.39 -7.60
C ASP A 21 23.50 23.14 -8.35
N THR A 22 23.66 22.02 -7.63
CA THR A 22 24.06 20.72 -8.19
C THR A 22 23.18 19.58 -7.67
N GLY A 23 23.06 18.52 -8.49
CA GLY A 23 22.32 17.30 -8.12
C GLY A 23 20.86 17.55 -7.75
N ALA A 24 20.43 16.99 -6.61
CA ALA A 24 19.06 17.06 -6.12
C ALA A 24 18.59 18.48 -5.78
N LYS A 25 19.52 19.43 -5.56
CA LYS A 25 19.19 20.83 -5.26
C LYS A 25 18.78 21.62 -6.50
N THR A 26 19.13 21.14 -7.69
CA THR A 26 18.70 21.77 -8.95
C THR A 26 17.19 21.70 -9.13
N VAL A 27 16.61 22.61 -9.91
CA VAL A 27 15.17 22.60 -10.22
C VAL A 27 14.72 21.25 -10.80
N LEU A 28 15.50 20.67 -11.71
CA LEU A 28 15.21 19.34 -12.26
C LEU A 28 15.31 18.24 -11.20
N GLY A 29 16.31 18.32 -10.31
CA GLY A 29 16.47 17.41 -9.18
C GLY A 29 15.30 17.45 -8.20
N GLN A 30 14.77 18.64 -7.91
CA GLN A 30 13.59 18.82 -7.06
C GLN A 30 12.33 18.24 -7.70
N ILE A 31 12.16 18.41 -9.01
CA ILE A 31 11.04 17.80 -9.77
C ILE A 31 11.17 16.27 -9.74
N ALA A 32 12.35 15.72 -10.04
CA ALA A 32 12.59 14.29 -10.03
C ALA A 32 12.33 13.67 -8.65
N HIS A 33 12.74 14.35 -7.57
CA HIS A 33 12.44 13.91 -6.22
C HIS A 33 10.93 13.96 -5.92
N SER A 34 10.25 15.04 -6.31
CA SER A 34 8.82 15.19 -6.11
C SER A 34 8.03 14.09 -6.82
N VAL A 35 8.39 13.75 -8.06
CA VAL A 35 7.76 12.67 -8.83
C VAL A 35 8.08 11.28 -8.22
N GLY A 36 9.33 11.04 -7.82
CA GLY A 36 9.73 9.77 -7.22
C GLY A 36 9.19 9.54 -5.80
N SER A 37 8.91 10.62 -5.06
CA SER A 37 8.37 10.58 -3.69
C SER A 37 6.87 10.28 -3.63
N VAL A 38 6.18 10.22 -4.77
CA VAL A 38 4.77 9.83 -4.82
C VAL A 38 4.69 8.35 -4.48
N SER A 39 4.46 8.06 -3.20
CA SER A 39 4.21 6.70 -2.73
C SER A 39 3.03 6.13 -3.53
N PRO A 40 3.12 4.88 -4.05
CA PRO A 40 2.00 4.28 -4.75
C PRO A 40 0.81 4.21 -3.81
N ALA A 41 -0.18 5.07 -4.05
CA ALA A 41 -1.43 5.05 -3.31
C ALA A 41 -2.08 3.69 -3.57
N LYS A 42 -2.50 3.00 -2.50
CA LYS A 42 -3.28 1.76 -2.64
C LYS A 42 -4.51 2.08 -3.49
N ALA A 43 -4.76 1.28 -4.53
CA ALA A 43 -5.88 1.50 -5.42
C ALA A 43 -7.18 1.52 -4.60
N PRO A 44 -8.12 2.47 -4.85
CA PRO A 44 -9.36 2.58 -4.07
C PRO A 44 -10.16 1.27 -4.00
N ILE A 45 -10.10 0.45 -5.06
CA ILE A 45 -10.72 -0.86 -5.11
C ILE A 45 -10.04 -1.88 -4.18
N GLN A 46 -8.71 -1.84 -4.05
CA GLN A 46 -7.96 -2.75 -3.18
C GLN A 46 -8.31 -2.48 -1.71
N VAL A 47 -8.48 -1.22 -1.33
CA VAL A 47 -8.93 -0.84 0.02
C VAL A 47 -10.33 -1.40 0.31
N LYS A 48 -11.25 -1.35 -0.66
CA LYS A 48 -12.61 -1.90 -0.52
C LYS A 48 -12.60 -3.42 -0.40
N ILE A 49 -11.81 -4.12 -1.21
CA ILE A 49 -11.68 -5.59 -1.17
C ILE A 49 -11.13 -6.04 0.20
N ILE A 50 -10.10 -5.37 0.73
CA ILE A 50 -9.53 -5.71 2.04
C ILE A 50 -10.58 -5.54 3.15
N LYS A 51 -11.34 -4.43 3.14
CA LYS A 51 -12.41 -4.22 4.12
C LYS A 51 -13.51 -5.27 4.01
N PHE A 52 -13.88 -5.66 2.80
CA PHE A 52 -14.87 -6.72 2.57
C PHE A 52 -14.36 -8.08 3.06
N ALA A 53 -13.12 -8.43 2.73
CA ALA A 53 -12.50 -9.68 3.19
C ALA A 53 -12.41 -9.74 4.72
N GLN A 54 -12.06 -8.63 5.38
CA GLN A 54 -12.06 -8.53 6.83
C GLN A 54 -13.46 -8.72 7.42
N PHE A 55 -14.48 -8.10 6.82
CA PHE A 55 -15.87 -8.27 7.26
C PHE A 55 -16.33 -9.73 7.22
N ILE A 56 -16.11 -10.42 6.08
CA ILE A 56 -16.42 -11.84 5.94
C ILE A 56 -15.59 -12.68 6.92
N GLY A 57 -14.30 -12.37 7.08
CA GLY A 57 -13.42 -13.08 8.02
C GLY A 57 -13.86 -12.97 9.47
N TYR A 58 -14.36 -11.81 9.92
CA TYR A 58 -14.93 -11.67 11.26
C TYR A 58 -16.22 -12.47 11.42
N LEU A 59 -17.05 -12.53 10.37
CA LEU A 59 -18.30 -13.29 10.39
C LEU A 59 -18.04 -14.80 10.48
N THR A 60 -17.10 -15.33 9.69
CA THR A 60 -16.73 -16.75 9.73
C THR A 60 -16.05 -17.12 11.04
N LEU A 61 -15.16 -16.27 11.57
CA LEU A 61 -14.52 -16.49 12.87
C LEU A 61 -15.54 -16.52 14.01
N ALA A 62 -16.54 -15.62 13.99
CA ALA A 62 -17.62 -15.61 14.98
C ALA A 62 -18.48 -16.88 14.88
N GLY A 63 -18.82 -17.33 13.67
CA GLY A 63 -19.55 -18.58 13.45
C GLY A 63 -18.79 -19.81 13.96
N ALA A 64 -17.49 -19.91 13.64
CA ALA A 64 -16.64 -21.00 14.12
C ALA A 64 -16.53 -21.00 15.66
N ALA A 65 -16.36 -19.84 16.28
CA ALA A 65 -16.32 -19.71 17.74
C ALA A 65 -17.65 -20.13 18.39
N ALA A 66 -18.79 -19.76 17.80
CA ALA A 66 -20.11 -20.17 18.29
C ALA A 66 -20.27 -21.69 18.26
N ILE A 67 -19.94 -22.35 17.13
CA ILE A 67 -19.99 -23.81 16.99
C ILE A 67 -19.08 -24.49 18.02
N PHE A 68 -17.87 -23.95 18.23
CA PHE A 68 -16.92 -24.47 19.20
C PHE A 68 -17.46 -24.43 20.64
N ILE A 69 -18.06 -23.31 21.05
CA ILE A 69 -18.69 -23.15 22.37
C ILE A 69 -19.87 -24.10 22.54
N LEU A 70 -20.76 -24.19 21.53
CA LEU A 70 -21.91 -25.11 21.54
C LEU A 70 -21.46 -26.57 21.68
N GLY A 71 -20.42 -26.98 20.94
CA GLY A 71 -19.86 -28.32 21.03
C GLY A 71 -19.29 -28.65 22.41
N LEU A 72 -18.60 -27.70 23.05
CA LEU A 72 -18.09 -27.87 24.42
C LEU A 72 -19.21 -28.09 25.44
N PHE A 73 -20.34 -27.37 25.32
CA PHE A 73 -21.50 -27.56 26.19
C PHE A 73 -22.19 -28.92 26.00
N ILE A 74 -22.15 -29.47 24.79
CA ILE A 74 -22.75 -30.76 24.43
C ILE A 74 -21.88 -31.96 24.87
N GLY A 75 -20.61 -31.72 25.24
CA GLY A 75 -19.70 -32.78 25.71
C GLY A 75 -19.19 -33.68 24.59
N THR A 76 -19.28 -33.25 23.32
CA THR A 76 -18.71 -33.95 22.18
C THR A 76 -17.19 -33.83 22.14
N SER A 77 -16.52 -34.82 21.54
CA SER A 77 -15.06 -34.82 21.44
C SER A 77 -14.57 -33.60 20.64
N ILE A 78 -13.57 -32.90 21.15
CA ILE A 78 -12.94 -31.71 20.52
C ILE A 78 -12.56 -31.96 19.06
N SER A 79 -12.14 -33.19 18.74
CA SER A 79 -11.79 -33.64 17.40
C SER A 79 -12.93 -33.55 16.39
N GLU A 80 -14.17 -33.78 16.83
CA GLU A 80 -15.35 -33.84 15.99
C GLU A 80 -15.92 -32.44 15.74
N ILE A 81 -15.92 -31.61 16.79
CA ILE A 81 -16.28 -30.18 16.75
C ILE A 81 -15.37 -29.40 15.79
N PHE A 82 -14.07 -29.69 15.83
CA PHE A 82 -13.10 -29.04 14.93
C PHE A 82 -13.36 -29.40 13.45
N ARG A 83 -13.68 -30.68 13.15
CA ARG A 83 -14.00 -31.11 11.79
C ARG A 83 -15.28 -30.46 11.25
N THR A 84 -16.32 -30.32 12.08
CA THR A 84 -17.57 -29.66 11.66
C THR A 84 -17.39 -28.17 11.46
N ALA A 85 -16.63 -27.50 12.34
CA ALA A 85 -16.37 -26.07 12.25
C ALA A 85 -15.55 -25.69 11.00
N VAL A 86 -14.50 -26.46 10.68
CA VAL A 86 -13.66 -26.21 9.47
C VAL A 86 -14.44 -26.52 8.19
N SER A 87 -15.38 -27.47 8.20
CA SER A 87 -16.23 -27.74 7.03
C SER A 87 -17.31 -26.67 6.79
N ALA A 88 -17.68 -25.91 7.82
CA ALA A 88 -18.72 -24.88 7.76
C ALA A 88 -18.18 -23.48 7.44
N ALA A 89 -16.88 -23.26 7.62
CA ALA A 89 -16.16 -22.02 7.30
C ALA A 89 -15.62 -22.05 5.86
#